data_AF-A0A7U2HYB9-F1
#
_entry.id   AF-A0A7U2HYB9-F1
#
_cell.length_a   1.000
_cell.length_b   1.000
_cell.length_c   1.000
_cell.angle_alpha   90.00
_cell.angle_beta   90.00
_cell.angle_gamma   90.00
#
_symmetry.space_group_name_H-M   'P 1'
#
loop_
_entity.id
_entity.type
_entity.pdbx_description
1 polymer ?
#
loop_
_entity_poly.entity_id
_entity_poly.type
_entity_poly.pdbx_seq_one_letter_code
_entity_poly.pdbx_strand_id
1 'polypeptide(L)'
;MTSACDRVLSTTELLEFILSHLTPINYLFQAQRVSRFFHTTIQKSPKLQQLLFMRAETCRSLEDYVTNQLLQQHFAPWFPPFQGRRNYDRLKEMEWASTPSLRAIYLRPEASWRRMLPMQPAPQTLSVQYLEHCQTGDFMETASVEGATMGRVYDITESFLRAEYASYAQFSMHCGGEGVVVYLESQMQCDMGEGRGLKGWDLKSEGAEMTHELQWVDCGEVQGGGYRFGGMDSVFD
;
A
#
# COMPACT_ATOMS: atom_id res chain seq x y z
N MET A 1 -31.45 35.28 13.10
CA MET A 1 -31.77 34.80 11.74
C MET A 1 -30.61 33.92 11.30
N THR A 2 -30.83 32.63 11.01
CA THR A 2 -29.76 31.79 10.44
C THR A 2 -29.47 32.27 9.03
N SER A 3 -28.19 32.49 8.75
CA SER A 3 -27.69 32.90 7.43
C SER A 3 -28.08 31.85 6.39
N ALA A 4 -28.20 32.26 5.11
CA ALA A 4 -28.36 31.31 4.01
C ALA A 4 -27.22 30.28 4.00
N CYS A 5 -26.00 30.69 4.35
CA CYS A 5 -24.85 29.81 4.49
C CYS A 5 -25.06 28.77 5.61
N ASP A 6 -25.56 29.18 6.77
CA ASP A 6 -25.79 28.26 7.90
C ASP A 6 -26.80 27.18 7.53
N ARG A 7 -27.83 27.53 6.75
CA ARG A 7 -28.84 26.57 6.27
C ARG A 7 -28.23 25.56 5.31
N VAL A 8 -27.42 26.02 4.36
CA VAL A 8 -26.73 25.13 3.40
C VAL A 8 -25.79 24.17 4.12
N LEU A 9 -24.97 24.69 5.05
CA LEU A 9 -24.00 23.88 5.80
C LEU A 9 -24.63 22.95 6.85
N SER A 10 -25.89 23.20 7.22
CA SER A 10 -26.66 22.33 8.14
C SER A 10 -27.43 21.22 7.41
N THR A 11 -27.57 21.32 6.08
CA THR A 11 -28.24 20.31 5.26
C THR A 11 -27.22 19.26 4.80
N THR A 12 -27.41 18.01 5.22
CA THR A 12 -26.44 16.91 5.01
C THR A 12 -26.11 16.69 3.54
N GLU A 13 -27.11 16.71 2.66
CA GLU A 13 -26.97 16.43 1.22
C GLU A 13 -26.17 17.53 0.51
N LEU A 14 -26.42 18.79 0.87
CA LEU A 14 -25.70 19.93 0.31
C LEU A 14 -24.26 19.98 0.83
N LEU A 15 -24.08 19.71 2.12
CA LEU A 15 -22.76 19.61 2.71
C LEU A 15 -21.95 18.48 2.05
N GLU A 16 -22.53 17.29 1.89
CA GLU A 16 -21.89 16.17 1.19
C GLU A 16 -21.48 16.55 -0.23
N PHE A 17 -22.37 17.23 -0.96
CA PHE A 17 -22.09 17.69 -2.31
C PHE A 17 -20.90 18.66 -2.33
N ILE A 18 -20.88 19.67 -1.46
CA ILE A 18 -19.76 20.62 -1.36
C ILE A 18 -18.45 19.90 -1.00
N LEU A 19 -18.48 19.02 0.01
CA LEU A 19 -17.31 18.27 0.46
C LEU A 19 -16.77 17.33 -0.62
N SER A 20 -17.64 16.79 -1.49
CA SER A 20 -17.23 15.93 -2.60
C SER A 20 -16.45 16.65 -3.71
N HIS A 21 -16.52 17.99 -3.76
CA HIS A 21 -15.76 18.82 -4.71
C HIS A 21 -14.48 19.43 -4.11
N LEU A 22 -14.14 19.10 -2.85
CA LEU A 22 -12.92 19.58 -2.22
C LEU A 22 -11.71 18.79 -2.73
N THR A 23 -10.93 19.43 -3.60
CA THR A 23 -9.63 18.95 -4.05
C THR A 23 -8.55 19.94 -3.60
N PRO A 24 -7.41 19.50 -3.04
CA PRO A 24 -7.00 18.13 -2.71
C PRO A 24 -7.75 17.48 -1.53
N ILE A 25 -7.68 16.14 -1.48
CA ILE A 25 -8.46 15.31 -0.56
C ILE A 25 -8.06 15.45 0.92
N ASN A 26 -6.84 15.92 1.18
CA ASN A 26 -6.37 16.25 2.53
C ASN A 26 -7.29 17.28 3.24
N TYR A 27 -7.96 18.17 2.49
CA TYR A 27 -8.92 19.10 3.06
C TYR A 27 -10.14 18.41 3.66
N LEU A 28 -10.51 17.23 3.17
CA LEU A 28 -11.62 16.46 3.73
C LEU A 28 -11.27 15.92 5.12
N PHE A 29 -10.01 15.53 5.37
CA PHE A 29 -9.54 15.17 6.71
C PHE A 29 -9.52 16.38 7.65
N GLN A 30 -9.14 17.57 7.15
CA GLN A 30 -9.17 18.80 7.93
C GLN A 30 -10.60 19.23 8.27
N ALA A 31 -11.54 19.07 7.33
CA ALA A 31 -12.96 19.39 7.50
C ALA A 31 -13.61 18.60 8.65
N GLN A 32 -13.16 17.37 8.90
CA GLN A 32 -13.61 16.57 10.06
C GLN A 32 -13.29 17.23 11.41
N ARG A 33 -12.30 18.14 11.47
CA ARG A 33 -11.88 18.81 12.71
C ARG A 33 -12.60 20.14 12.96
N VAL A 34 -13.34 20.65 11.98
CA VAL A 34 -14.02 21.95 12.06
C VAL A 34 -15.31 21.86 12.90
N SER A 35 -16.07 20.78 12.75
CA SER A 35 -17.36 20.60 13.41
C SER A 35 -17.69 19.11 13.63
N ARG A 36 -18.38 18.79 14.73
CA ARG A 36 -18.91 17.45 14.98
C ARG A 36 -19.92 17.02 13.90
N PHE A 37 -20.65 17.98 13.33
CA PHE A 37 -21.58 17.71 12.24
C PHE A 37 -20.82 17.26 10.99
N PHE A 38 -19.77 18.00 10.61
CA PHE A 38 -18.91 17.65 9.47
C PHE A 38 -18.26 16.29 9.67
N HIS A 39 -17.70 16.04 10.86
CA HIS A 39 -17.14 14.74 11.20
C HIS A 39 -18.16 13.61 11.01
N THR A 40 -19.38 13.77 11.54
CA THR A 40 -20.45 12.77 11.45
C THR A 40 -20.90 12.55 10.01
N THR A 41 -21.06 13.62 9.23
CA THR A 41 -21.46 13.55 7.81
C THR A 41 -20.40 12.82 6.99
N ILE A 42 -19.13 13.16 7.18
CA ILE A 42 -18.02 12.51 6.46
C ILE A 42 -17.93 11.03 6.82
N GLN A 43 -18.08 10.66 8.10
CA GLN A 43 -18.02 9.26 8.55
C GLN A 43 -19.22 8.43 8.07
N LYS A 44 -20.42 9.00 8.03
CA LYS A 44 -21.65 8.28 7.65
C LYS A 44 -21.88 8.24 6.15
N SER A 45 -21.36 9.19 5.38
CA SER A 45 -21.56 9.26 3.93
C SER A 45 -20.70 8.22 3.20
N PRO A 46 -21.30 7.23 2.50
CA PRO A 46 -20.55 6.25 1.73
C PRO A 46 -19.72 6.88 0.62
N LYS A 47 -20.25 7.92 -0.04
CA LYS A 47 -19.58 8.63 -1.14
C LYS A 47 -18.29 9.31 -0.67
N LEU A 48 -18.34 9.99 0.47
CA LEU A 48 -17.15 10.65 1.03
C LEU A 48 -16.13 9.62 1.54
N GLN A 49 -16.58 8.51 2.14
CA GLN A 49 -15.69 7.42 2.54
C GLN A 49 -15.04 6.72 1.35
N GLN A 50 -15.75 6.60 0.22
CA GLN A 50 -15.18 6.13 -1.04
C GLN A 50 -14.13 7.10 -1.55
N LEU A 51 -14.41 8.40 -1.60
CA LEU A 51 -13.41 9.39 -2.00
C LEU A 51 -12.15 9.28 -1.13
N LEU A 52 -12.30 9.13 0.19
CA LEU A 52 -11.20 8.96 1.14
C LEU A 52 -10.47 7.61 1.04
N PHE A 53 -10.84 6.73 0.10
CA PHE A 53 -10.33 5.36 -0.01
C PHE A 53 -10.50 4.54 1.28
N MET A 54 -11.41 4.92 2.18
CA MET A 54 -11.73 4.17 3.40
C MET A 54 -12.80 3.12 3.16
N ARG A 55 -13.55 3.24 2.05
CA ARG A 55 -14.58 2.31 1.64
C ARG A 55 -14.40 1.93 0.17
N ALA A 56 -14.70 0.68 -0.16
CA ALA A 56 -14.71 0.20 -1.53
C ALA A 56 -15.78 0.92 -2.38
N GLU A 57 -15.41 1.26 -3.60
CA GLU A 57 -16.38 1.68 -4.63
C GLU A 57 -17.02 0.45 -5.26
N THR A 58 -18.34 0.46 -5.44
CA THR A 58 -19.12 -0.74 -5.75
C THR A 58 -19.16 -1.12 -7.23
N CYS A 59 -18.68 -0.27 -8.15
CA CYS A 59 -19.00 -0.44 -9.58
C CYS A 59 -17.93 0.13 -10.53
N ARG A 60 -16.65 -0.20 -10.36
CA ARG A 60 -15.65 0.08 -11.42
C ARG A 60 -15.01 -1.22 -11.90
N SER A 61 -14.71 -1.27 -13.19
CA SER A 61 -13.79 -2.28 -13.73
C SER A 61 -12.41 -2.03 -13.10
N LEU A 62 -11.67 -3.08 -12.76
CA LEU A 62 -10.29 -2.96 -12.30
C LEU A 62 -9.36 -2.39 -13.41
N GLU A 63 -9.84 -2.32 -14.65
CA GLU A 63 -9.15 -1.70 -15.80
C GLU A 63 -9.06 -0.16 -15.66
N ASP A 64 -10.07 0.47 -15.06
CA ASP A 64 -10.14 1.93 -14.83
C ASP A 64 -9.76 2.29 -13.39
N TYR A 65 -8.67 1.70 -12.90
CA TYR A 65 -8.29 1.89 -11.51
C TYR A 65 -7.69 3.28 -11.25
N VAL A 66 -7.89 3.76 -10.03
CA VAL A 66 -7.30 4.99 -9.51
C VAL A 66 -6.53 4.66 -8.24
N THR A 67 -5.28 5.13 -8.17
CA THR A 67 -4.48 4.99 -6.96
C THR A 67 -4.80 6.07 -5.94
N ASN A 68 -4.61 5.74 -4.67
CA ASN A 68 -4.83 6.66 -3.58
C ASN A 68 -3.73 7.73 -3.54
N GLN A 69 -4.04 8.94 -4.02
CA GLN A 69 -3.07 10.04 -4.09
C GLN A 69 -2.52 10.47 -2.72
N LEU A 70 -3.30 10.33 -1.64
CA LEU A 70 -2.82 10.63 -0.28
C LEU A 70 -1.72 9.65 0.14
N LEU A 71 -1.93 8.36 -0.14
CA LEU A 71 -0.93 7.35 0.15
C LEU A 71 0.28 7.51 -0.78
N GLN A 72 0.06 7.82 -2.06
CA GLN A 72 1.14 8.09 -3.00
C GLN A 72 2.07 9.22 -2.53
N GLN A 73 1.54 10.26 -1.89
CA GLN A 73 2.33 11.36 -1.34
C GLN A 73 3.22 10.94 -0.15
N HIS A 74 2.71 10.12 0.77
CA HIS A 74 3.43 9.76 2.00
C HIS A 74 4.14 8.39 1.96
N PHE A 75 3.76 7.53 1.03
CA PHE A 75 4.27 6.18 0.81
C PHE A 75 4.73 6.01 -0.65
N ALA A 76 5.42 7.02 -1.18
CA ALA A 76 5.85 7.06 -2.57
C ALA A 76 6.51 5.76 -3.09
N PRO A 77 7.36 5.03 -2.32
CA PRO A 77 7.99 3.79 -2.81
C PRO A 77 7.02 2.70 -3.28
N TRP A 78 5.78 2.69 -2.78
CA TRP A 78 4.77 1.71 -3.16
C TRP A 78 3.96 2.09 -4.39
N PHE A 79 4.02 3.34 -4.86
CA PHE A 79 3.14 3.79 -5.94
C PHE A 79 3.93 4.22 -7.18
N PRO A 80 3.39 3.98 -8.40
CA PRO A 80 3.95 4.58 -9.59
C PRO A 80 3.82 6.12 -9.52
N PRO A 81 4.70 6.90 -10.16
CA PRO A 81 5.83 6.47 -10.99
C PRO A 81 7.17 6.39 -10.21
N PHE A 82 7.22 5.93 -8.94
CA PHE A 82 8.47 5.96 -8.16
C PHE A 82 9.65 5.25 -8.85
N GLN A 83 10.74 6.01 -9.09
CA GLN A 83 11.94 5.60 -9.85
C GLN A 83 13.16 5.28 -8.96
N GLY A 84 12.97 5.12 -7.65
CA GLY A 84 14.05 4.80 -6.72
C GLY A 84 14.18 3.31 -6.41
N ARG A 85 15.26 2.95 -5.70
CA ARG A 85 15.35 1.64 -5.03
C ARG A 85 14.23 1.53 -3.99
N ARG A 86 13.70 0.33 -3.83
CA ARG A 86 12.60 0.04 -2.90
C ARG A 86 13.09 -0.96 -1.85
N ASN A 87 14.09 -0.53 -1.07
CA ASN A 87 14.76 -1.34 -0.04
C ASN A 87 14.58 -0.72 1.35
N TYR A 88 15.12 -1.38 2.37
CA TYR A 88 14.96 -0.95 3.76
C TYR A 88 15.51 0.45 4.05
N ASP A 89 16.65 0.81 3.46
CA ASP A 89 17.26 2.13 3.64
C ASP A 89 16.34 3.25 3.15
N ARG A 90 15.72 3.05 1.98
CA ARG A 90 14.77 4.00 1.42
C ARG A 90 13.52 4.14 2.27
N LEU A 91 13.10 3.09 2.97
CA LEU A 91 11.98 3.21 3.91
C LEU A 91 12.31 4.07 5.13
N LYS A 92 13.57 4.06 5.60
CA LYS A 92 14.03 4.89 6.72
C LYS A 92 14.17 6.36 6.35
N GLU A 93 14.43 6.65 5.08
CA GLU A 93 14.58 8.01 4.56
C GLU A 93 13.26 8.76 4.37
N MET A 94 12.12 8.08 4.47
CA MET A 94 10.81 8.74 4.32
C MET A 94 10.59 9.81 5.38
N GLU A 95 9.86 10.88 5.02
CA GLU A 95 9.62 12.04 5.90
C GLU A 95 9.12 11.62 7.28
N TRP A 96 8.13 10.73 7.34
CA TRP A 96 7.55 10.26 8.58
C TRP A 96 8.46 9.30 9.37
N ALA A 97 9.45 8.67 8.72
CA ALA A 97 10.40 7.77 9.35
C ALA A 97 11.63 8.51 9.91
N SER A 98 11.87 9.75 9.45
CA SER A 98 13.06 10.55 9.77
C SER A 98 13.25 10.85 11.26
N THR A 99 12.16 11.05 11.99
CA THR A 99 12.19 11.44 13.41
C THR A 99 11.48 10.38 14.25
N PRO A 100 12.06 9.92 15.39
CA PRO A 100 11.45 8.92 16.25
C PRO A 100 10.01 9.24 16.68
N SER A 101 9.73 10.52 16.97
CA SER A 101 8.40 11.00 17.38
C SER A 101 7.37 10.90 16.26
N LEU A 102 7.73 11.27 15.03
CA LEU A 102 6.84 11.15 13.87
C LEU A 102 6.63 9.69 13.49
N ARG A 103 7.70 8.90 13.54
CA ARG A 103 7.65 7.45 13.30
C ARG A 103 6.68 6.77 14.27
N ALA A 104 6.76 7.09 15.56
CA ALA A 104 5.85 6.56 16.57
C ALA A 104 4.39 6.99 16.37
N ILE A 105 4.12 8.15 15.77
CA ILE A 105 2.77 8.61 15.43
C ILE A 105 2.24 7.88 14.19
N TYR A 106 3.06 7.73 13.16
CA TYR A 106 2.66 7.08 11.91
C TYR A 106 2.46 5.58 12.07
N LEU A 107 3.31 4.91 12.85
CA LEU A 107 3.26 3.46 13.02
C LEU A 107 2.18 2.96 13.98
N ARG A 108 1.39 3.85 14.59
CA ARG A 108 0.31 3.47 15.49
C ARG A 108 -0.64 2.45 14.83
N PRO A 109 -1.09 1.41 15.55
CA PRO A 109 -2.02 0.42 14.99
C PRO A 109 -3.34 1.03 14.51
N GLU A 110 -3.81 2.07 15.17
CA GLU A 110 -5.04 2.79 14.86
C GLU A 110 -4.90 3.84 13.76
N ALA A 111 -3.70 4.02 13.17
CA ALA A 111 -3.47 5.01 12.15
C ALA A 111 -4.38 4.78 10.94
N SER A 112 -5.10 5.82 10.51
CA SER A 112 -6.16 5.69 9.50
C SER A 112 -5.65 5.16 8.16
N TRP A 113 -4.42 5.50 7.78
CA TRP A 113 -3.79 5.02 6.55
C TRP A 113 -3.70 3.49 6.49
N ARG A 114 -3.59 2.80 7.63
CA ARG A 114 -3.54 1.32 7.67
C ARG A 114 -4.83 0.68 7.14
N ARG A 115 -5.96 1.37 7.26
CA ARG A 115 -7.29 0.92 6.82
C ARG A 115 -7.66 1.47 5.44
N MET A 116 -6.85 2.37 4.87
CA MET A 116 -7.10 2.90 3.54
C MET A 116 -6.78 1.85 2.47
N LEU A 117 -7.54 1.90 1.40
CA LEU A 117 -7.30 1.14 0.18
C LEU A 117 -6.17 1.83 -0.63
N PRO A 118 -5.22 1.07 -1.19
CA PRO A 118 -4.19 1.61 -2.06
C PRO A 118 -4.74 2.06 -3.43
N MET A 119 -5.84 1.45 -3.86
CA MET A 119 -6.50 1.74 -5.13
C MET A 119 -8.01 1.54 -5.05
N GLN A 120 -8.72 2.11 -6.03
CA GLN A 120 -10.13 1.87 -6.29
C GLN A 120 -10.34 1.49 -7.76
N PRO A 121 -11.22 0.51 -8.09
CA PRO A 121 -12.06 -0.26 -7.16
C PRO A 121 -11.24 -1.14 -6.20
N ALA A 122 -11.83 -1.52 -5.07
CA ALA A 122 -11.09 -2.18 -4.00
C ALA A 122 -10.61 -3.58 -4.45
N PRO A 123 -9.32 -3.91 -4.27
CA PRO A 123 -8.82 -5.25 -4.56
C PRO A 123 -9.42 -6.24 -3.57
N GLN A 124 -9.99 -7.34 -4.08
CA GLN A 124 -10.52 -8.42 -3.25
C GLN A 124 -9.40 -9.25 -2.63
N THR A 125 -8.26 -9.32 -3.29
CA THR A 125 -7.09 -10.08 -2.85
C THR A 125 -5.83 -9.23 -2.95
N LEU A 126 -4.94 -9.43 -2.00
CA LEU A 126 -3.55 -8.99 -2.04
C LEU A 126 -2.71 -10.22 -2.35
N SER A 127 -2.07 -10.23 -3.51
CA SER A 127 -1.13 -11.28 -3.89
C SER A 127 0.29 -10.85 -3.52
N VAL A 128 1.07 -11.77 -2.98
CA VAL A 128 2.48 -11.59 -2.65
C VAL A 128 3.27 -12.60 -3.45
N GLN A 129 4.20 -12.13 -4.28
CA GLN A 129 5.13 -12.97 -5.01
C GLN A 129 6.52 -12.76 -4.43
N TYR A 130 7.12 -13.83 -3.94
CA TYR A 130 8.50 -13.84 -3.50
C TYR A 130 9.38 -14.43 -4.59
N LEU A 131 10.39 -13.67 -5.01
CA LEU A 131 11.37 -14.07 -6.00
C LEU A 131 12.74 -14.09 -5.34
N GLU A 132 13.39 -15.25 -5.40
CA GLU A 132 14.74 -15.45 -4.92
C GLU A 132 15.66 -15.74 -6.10
N HIS A 133 16.71 -14.93 -6.24
CA HIS A 133 17.77 -15.11 -7.23
C HIS A 133 19.01 -15.68 -6.55
N CYS A 134 19.45 -16.87 -6.95
CA CYS A 134 20.64 -17.50 -6.42
C CYS A 134 21.52 -18.05 -7.56
N GLN A 135 22.70 -18.59 -7.21
CA GLN A 135 23.60 -19.15 -8.22
C GLN A 135 23.04 -20.39 -8.94
N THR A 136 22.15 -21.14 -8.28
CA THR A 136 21.58 -22.38 -8.82
C THR A 136 20.32 -22.16 -9.65
N GLY A 137 19.73 -20.95 -9.61
CA GLY A 137 18.52 -20.64 -10.37
C GLY A 137 17.68 -19.54 -9.73
N ASP A 138 16.52 -19.32 -10.34
CA ASP A 138 15.48 -18.41 -9.83
C ASP A 138 14.33 -19.22 -9.25
N PHE A 139 13.93 -18.88 -8.02
CA PHE A 139 12.82 -19.50 -7.32
C PHE A 139 11.70 -18.50 -7.11
N MET A 140 10.45 -18.98 -7.20
CA MET A 140 9.27 -18.15 -6.97
C MET A 140 8.26 -18.85 -6.07
N GLU A 141 7.84 -18.16 -5.02
CA GLU A 141 6.72 -18.56 -4.17
C GLU A 141 5.61 -17.51 -4.26
N THR A 142 4.35 -17.94 -4.24
CA THR A 142 3.20 -17.02 -4.24
C THR A 142 2.32 -17.25 -3.03
N ALA A 143 1.86 -16.19 -2.41
CA ALA A 143 0.82 -16.21 -1.40
C ALA A 143 -0.28 -15.19 -1.69
N SER A 144 -1.44 -15.36 -1.07
CA SER A 144 -2.51 -14.37 -1.14
C SER A 144 -3.23 -14.19 0.19
N VAL A 145 -3.81 -13.00 0.38
CA VAL A 145 -4.66 -12.64 1.51
C VAL A 145 -5.90 -11.91 1.01
N GLU A 146 -7.05 -12.18 1.62
CA GLU A 146 -8.29 -11.48 1.32
C GLU A 146 -8.24 -10.02 1.76
N GLY A 147 -8.33 -9.08 0.82
CA GLY A 147 -8.39 -7.64 1.07
C GLY A 147 -7.01 -6.97 1.11
N ALA A 148 -6.85 -5.96 0.26
CA ALA A 148 -5.63 -5.18 0.14
C ALA A 148 -5.79 -3.80 0.81
N THR A 149 -5.44 -3.70 2.09
CA THR A 149 -5.28 -2.39 2.74
C THR A 149 -3.81 -1.98 2.73
N MET A 150 -3.55 -0.67 2.79
CA MET A 150 -2.18 -0.17 2.84
C MET A 150 -1.44 -0.63 4.09
N GLY A 151 -2.14 -0.85 5.21
CA GLY A 151 -1.54 -1.43 6.42
C GLY A 151 -0.92 -2.80 6.16
N ARG A 152 -1.63 -3.69 5.46
CA ARG A 152 -1.13 -5.02 5.11
C ARG A 152 0.04 -4.98 4.14
N VAL A 153 -0.10 -4.18 3.08
CA VAL A 153 0.96 -3.96 2.10
C VAL A 153 2.24 -3.48 2.80
N TYR A 154 2.12 -2.49 3.69
CA TYR A 154 3.24 -1.99 4.48
C TYR A 154 3.81 -3.06 5.40
N ASP A 155 2.96 -3.77 6.16
CA ASP A 155 3.42 -4.73 7.16
C ASP A 155 4.19 -5.90 6.53
N ILE A 156 3.71 -6.42 5.40
CA ILE A 156 4.35 -7.50 4.63
C ILE A 156 5.70 -7.03 4.07
N THR A 157 5.71 -5.90 3.36
CA THR A 157 6.94 -5.38 2.73
C THR A 157 8.00 -5.00 3.76
N GLU A 158 7.61 -4.35 4.84
CA GLU A 158 8.53 -3.92 5.89
C GLU A 158 9.10 -5.12 6.65
N SER A 159 8.26 -6.10 7.00
CA SER A 159 8.72 -7.32 7.66
C SER A 159 9.69 -8.11 6.77
N PHE A 160 9.43 -8.17 5.47
CA PHE A 160 10.33 -8.82 4.51
C PHE A 160 11.70 -8.13 4.49
N LEU A 161 11.70 -6.81 4.24
CA LEU A 161 12.93 -6.03 4.16
C LEU A 161 13.73 -6.03 5.47
N ARG A 162 13.06 -6.17 6.61
CA ARG A 162 13.68 -6.28 7.93
C ARG A 162 14.23 -7.68 8.20
N ALA A 163 13.58 -8.74 7.75
CA ALA A 163 14.06 -10.11 7.95
C ALA A 163 15.29 -10.42 7.09
N GLU A 164 15.30 -9.93 5.84
CA GLU A 164 16.42 -10.07 4.91
C GLU A 164 17.51 -9.03 5.13
N TYR A 165 18.09 -9.01 6.33
CA TYR A 165 19.31 -8.24 6.63
C TYR A 165 20.51 -8.65 5.74
N ALA A 166 20.39 -9.74 4.96
CA ALA A 166 21.39 -10.25 4.05
C ALA A 166 21.04 -9.93 2.58
N SER A 167 21.66 -8.87 2.05
CA SER A 167 21.90 -8.59 0.62
C SER A 167 20.69 -8.38 -0.33
N TYR A 168 20.58 -7.14 -0.84
CA TYR A 168 19.79 -6.73 -2.01
C TYR A 168 18.28 -6.99 -1.99
N ALA A 169 17.68 -7.15 -0.80
CA ALA A 169 16.22 -7.21 -0.68
C ALA A 169 15.56 -5.92 -1.19
N GLN A 170 14.58 -6.08 -2.07
CA GLN A 170 13.74 -4.99 -2.58
C GLN A 170 12.30 -5.45 -2.75
N PHE A 171 11.38 -4.51 -2.94
CA PHE A 171 10.00 -4.83 -3.26
C PHE A 171 9.49 -3.97 -4.41
N SER A 172 8.44 -4.42 -5.07
CA SER A 172 7.64 -3.56 -5.94
C SER A 172 6.15 -3.83 -5.70
N MET A 173 5.31 -2.84 -5.99
CA MET A 173 3.86 -3.00 -5.92
C MET A 173 3.27 -2.62 -7.26
N HIS A 174 2.43 -3.49 -7.78
CA HIS A 174 1.67 -3.28 -9.00
C HIS A 174 0.19 -3.28 -8.64
N CYS A 175 -0.49 -2.22 -9.08
CA CYS A 175 -1.94 -2.07 -9.03
C CYS A 175 -2.47 -2.26 -10.45
N GLY A 176 -3.49 -3.09 -10.64
CA GLY A 176 -4.05 -3.33 -11.97
C GLY A 176 -5.36 -4.12 -12.00
N GLY A 177 -5.70 -4.57 -13.21
CA GLY A 177 -6.93 -5.29 -13.56
C GLY A 177 -7.23 -6.53 -12.71
N GLU A 178 -6.20 -7.13 -12.12
CA GLU A 178 -6.30 -8.37 -11.35
C GLU A 178 -6.19 -8.13 -9.83
N GLY A 179 -6.02 -6.87 -9.40
CA GLY A 179 -5.90 -6.49 -8.00
C GLY A 179 -4.56 -5.83 -7.66
N VAL A 180 -4.04 -6.12 -6.46
CA VAL A 180 -2.75 -5.62 -5.99
C VAL A 180 -1.79 -6.80 -5.84
N VAL A 181 -0.64 -6.70 -6.51
CA VAL A 181 0.45 -7.66 -6.39
C VAL A 181 1.65 -6.95 -5.79
N VAL A 182 2.19 -7.50 -4.71
CA VAL A 182 3.45 -7.09 -4.11
C VAL A 182 4.51 -8.13 -4.48
N TYR A 183 5.54 -7.68 -5.16
CA TYR A 183 6.72 -8.49 -5.45
C TYR A 183 7.77 -8.23 -4.38
N LEU A 184 8.30 -9.27 -3.78
CA LEU A 184 9.37 -9.28 -2.80
C LEU A 184 10.55 -9.98 -3.45
N GLU A 185 11.66 -9.31 -3.60
CA GLU A 185 12.81 -9.82 -4.35
C GLU A 185 14.03 -9.88 -3.44
N SER A 186 14.76 -10.98 -3.48
CA SER A 186 16.03 -11.16 -2.77
C SER A 186 17.11 -11.72 -3.71
N GLN A 187 18.37 -11.33 -3.50
CA GLN A 187 19.51 -11.87 -4.25
C GLN A 187 20.53 -12.50 -3.29
N MET A 188 20.72 -13.80 -3.42
CA MET A 188 21.65 -14.59 -2.62
C MET A 188 22.93 -14.86 -3.42
N GLN A 189 24.05 -14.31 -2.97
CA GLN A 189 25.35 -14.50 -3.64
C GLN A 189 26.01 -15.85 -3.34
N CYS A 190 25.62 -16.54 -2.26
CA CYS A 190 26.16 -17.84 -1.88
C CYS A 190 25.02 -18.82 -1.64
N ASP A 191 25.20 -20.03 -2.14
CA ASP A 191 24.24 -21.14 -2.00
C ASP A 191 24.24 -21.62 -0.54
N MET A 192 23.38 -21.02 0.27
CA MET A 192 23.14 -21.45 1.64
C MET A 192 22.14 -22.61 1.55
N GLY A 193 22.65 -23.85 1.53
CA GLY A 193 21.87 -25.06 1.26
C GLY A 193 20.50 -25.15 1.95
N GLU A 194 19.59 -25.83 1.26
CA GLU A 194 18.20 -26.17 1.63
C GLU A 194 17.40 -25.04 2.31
N GLY A 195 16.82 -24.18 1.46
CA GLY A 195 15.44 -23.73 1.60
C GLY A 195 15.11 -22.86 2.82
N ARG A 196 15.48 -21.58 2.77
CA ARG A 196 14.68 -20.56 3.48
C ARG A 196 13.41 -20.27 2.68
N GLY A 197 12.53 -21.26 2.55
CA GLY A 197 11.16 -20.97 2.13
C GLY A 197 10.54 -19.98 3.12
N LEU A 198 9.67 -19.08 2.66
CA LEU A 198 8.97 -18.14 3.55
C LEU A 198 7.96 -18.85 4.49
N LYS A 199 7.83 -20.18 4.37
CA LYS A 199 7.13 -21.08 5.30
C LYS A 199 7.68 -20.94 6.71
N GLY A 200 7.06 -20.05 7.48
CA GLY A 200 7.38 -19.80 8.89
C GLY A 200 7.74 -18.36 9.22
N TRP A 201 7.66 -17.44 8.26
CA TRP A 201 7.87 -16.02 8.53
C TRP A 201 6.65 -15.41 9.19
N ASP A 202 6.80 -15.02 10.45
CA ASP A 202 5.85 -14.13 11.11
C ASP A 202 6.00 -12.73 10.52
N LEU A 203 5.19 -12.44 9.49
CA LEU A 203 5.18 -11.14 8.84
C LEU A 203 4.54 -10.10 9.76
N LYS A 204 5.38 -9.45 10.57
CA LYS A 204 4.98 -8.44 11.56
C LYS A 204 5.90 -7.23 11.49
N SER A 205 5.34 -6.08 11.13
CA SER A 205 6.07 -4.80 11.21
C SER A 205 6.06 -4.23 12.63
N GLU A 206 6.93 -3.25 12.87
CA GLU A 206 7.03 -2.51 14.14
C GLU A 206 5.71 -1.93 14.67
N GLY A 207 4.73 -1.67 13.79
CA GLY A 207 3.44 -1.10 14.16
C GLY A 207 2.24 -2.03 13.93
N ALA A 208 2.49 -3.27 13.56
CA ALA A 208 1.44 -4.25 13.31
C ALA A 208 0.92 -4.85 14.63
N GLU A 209 -0.38 -4.76 14.87
CA GLU A 209 -1.06 -5.51 15.95
C GLU A 209 -1.26 -6.99 15.58
N MET A 210 -1.34 -7.30 14.27
CA MET A 210 -1.69 -8.62 13.75
C MET A 210 -0.55 -9.22 12.95
N THR A 211 -0.36 -10.53 13.11
CA THR A 211 0.44 -11.36 12.20
C THR A 211 -0.42 -11.69 10.98
N HIS A 212 0.14 -11.58 9.79
CA HIS A 212 -0.55 -11.96 8.56
C HIS A 212 -0.21 -13.41 8.21
N GLU A 213 -1.18 -14.31 8.32
CA GLU A 213 -1.02 -15.70 7.87
C GLU A 213 -1.08 -15.75 6.34
N LEU A 214 0.07 -15.93 5.70
CA LEU A 214 0.19 -16.13 4.26
C LEU A 214 0.16 -17.62 3.92
N GLN A 215 -0.73 -18.00 3.00
CA GLN A 215 -0.76 -19.35 2.44
C GLN A 215 0.18 -19.40 1.23
N TRP A 216 1.40 -19.88 1.45
CA TRP A 216 2.42 -20.00 0.42
C TRP A 216 2.22 -21.24 -0.45
N VAL A 217 2.29 -21.04 -1.76
CA VAL A 217 2.31 -22.07 -2.79
C VAL A 217 3.65 -21.97 -3.51
N ASP A 218 4.37 -23.08 -3.54
CA ASP A 218 5.61 -23.23 -4.30
C ASP A 218 5.27 -23.35 -5.79
N CYS A 219 5.83 -22.47 -6.60
CA CYS A 219 5.63 -22.45 -8.05
C CYS A 219 6.73 -23.22 -8.82
N GLY A 220 7.73 -23.77 -8.13
CA GLY A 220 8.87 -24.49 -8.70
C GLY A 220 9.96 -23.57 -9.27
N GLU A 221 10.98 -24.19 -9.87
CA GLU A 221 12.08 -23.51 -10.54
C GLU A 221 11.58 -22.78 -11.79
N VAL A 222 11.81 -21.46 -11.86
CA VAL A 222 11.40 -20.67 -13.02
C VAL A 222 12.41 -20.89 -14.13
N GLN A 223 12.10 -21.78 -15.08
CA GLN A 223 13.00 -22.06 -16.21
C GLN A 223 13.20 -20.83 -17.09
N GLY A 224 14.37 -20.19 -16.95
CA GLY A 224 15.13 -19.58 -18.04
C GLY A 224 14.36 -18.69 -19.01
N GLY A 225 13.41 -17.90 -18.53
CA GLY A 225 12.78 -16.82 -19.26
C GLY A 225 13.14 -15.53 -18.57
N GLY A 226 14.28 -14.95 -18.92
CA GLY A 226 14.73 -13.69 -18.33
C GLY A 226 13.60 -12.67 -18.41
N TYR A 227 13.03 -12.31 -17.27
CA TYR A 227 12.23 -11.10 -17.14
C TYR A 227 13.20 -9.93 -17.32
N ARG A 228 13.48 -9.59 -18.59
CA ARG A 228 13.89 -8.24 -18.94
C ARG A 228 12.73 -7.37 -18.52
N PHE A 229 12.87 -6.69 -17.38
CA PHE A 229 12.17 -5.43 -17.17
C PHE A 229 12.34 -4.62 -18.45
N GLY A 230 11.22 -4.30 -19.10
CA GLY A 230 11.23 -3.55 -20.34
C GLY A 230 12.04 -2.26 -20.17
N GLY A 231 13.07 -2.13 -21.01
CA GLY A 231 13.67 -0.86 -21.43
C GLY A 231 13.95 0.18 -20.35
N MET A 232 15.04 -0.01 -19.60
CA MET A 232 15.95 1.11 -19.35
C MET A 232 17.04 1.07 -20.43
N ASP A 233 16.62 1.27 -21.69
CA ASP A 233 17.57 1.67 -22.72
C ASP A 233 17.91 3.14 -22.46
N SER A 234 19.20 3.33 -22.18
CA SER A 234 19.98 4.53 -22.46
C SER A 234 19.33 5.49 -23.45
N VAL A 235 19.05 6.71 -22.99
CA VAL A 235 19.18 7.91 -23.83
C VAL A 235 19.97 8.93 -23.01
N PHE A 236 21.28 8.74 -23.02
CA PHE A 236 22.21 9.87 -23.07
C PHE A 236 22.33 10.22 -24.56
N ASP A 237 21.70 11.32 -24.94
CA ASP A 237 22.20 12.37 -25.84
C ASP A 237 21.32 13.62 -25.68
#